data_AF-A0A966D665-F1
#
_entry.id   AF-A0A966D665-F1
#
_cell.length_a   1.000
_cell.length_b   1.000
_cell.length_c   1.000
_cell.angle_alpha   90.00
_cell.angle_beta   90.00
_cell.angle_gamma   90.00
#
_symmetry.space_group_name_H-M   'P 1'
#
loop_
_entity.id
_entity.type
_entity.pdbx_description
1 polymer ?
#
loop_
_entity_poly.entity_id
_entity_poly.type
_entity_poly.pdbx_seq_one_letter_code
_entity_poly.pdbx_strand_id
1 'polypeptide(L)' 'MKFSEKMEEIEIIVARMEKEALPLEDALALFEQGVGLIRECQSYLMEAKQRVTLLSEQEREATFTSLQNSREGDDE' A
#
# COMPACT_ATOMS: atom_id res chain seq x y z
N MET A 1 5.83 -2.25 12.37
CA MET A 1 5.63 -3.47 11.58
C MET A 1 5.64 -3.17 10.09
N LYS A 2 6.33 -4.01 9.32
CA LYS A 2 6.29 -4.06 7.85
C LYS A 2 4.91 -4.54 7.37
N PHE A 3 4.61 -4.33 6.09
CA PHE A 3 3.37 -4.80 5.47
C PHE A 3 3.16 -6.31 5.62
N SER A 4 4.21 -7.11 5.38
CA SER A 4 4.15 -8.57 5.49
C SER A 4 3.79 -9.04 6.89
N GLU A 5 4.37 -8.42 7.92
CA GLU A 5 4.10 -8.74 9.33
C GLU A 5 2.64 -8.44 9.70
N LYS A 6 2.07 -7.35 9.16
CA LYS A 6 0.65 -7.03 9.36
C LYS A 6 -0.29 -8.04 8.70
N MET A 7 0.07 -8.53 7.51
CA MET A 7 -0.72 -9.57 6.84
C MET A 7 -0.68 -10.88 7.61
N GLU A 8 0.49 -11.28 8.12
CA GLU A 8 0.62 -12.45 8.99
C GLU A 8 -0.23 -12.32 10.25
N GLU A 9 -0.24 -11.14 10.88
CA GLU A 9 -1.08 -10.89 12.07
C GLU A 9 -2.58 -10.97 11.73
N ILE A 10 -3.00 -10.47 10.56
CA ILE A 10 -4.39 -10.60 10.10
C ILE A 10 -4.77 -12.08 9.90
N GLU A 11 -3.89 -12.89 9.30
CA GLU A 11 -4.12 -14.33 9.13
C GLU A 11 -4.26 -15.05 10.48
N ILE A 12 -3.43 -14.68 11.46
CA ILE A 12 -3.52 -15.21 12.83
C ILE A 12 -4.86 -14.82 13.49
N ILE A 13 -5.30 -13.57 13.31
CA ILE A 13 -6.59 -13.09 13.82
C ILE A 13 -7.74 -13.89 13.19
N VAL A 14 -7.75 -14.07 11.87
CA VAL A 14 -8.78 -14.85 11.16
C VAL A 14 -8.80 -16.29 11.68
N ALA A 15 -7.64 -16.94 11.77
CA ALA A 15 -7.54 -18.31 12.27
C ALA A 15 -8.02 -18.45 13.73
N ARG A 16 -7.91 -17.39 14.55
CA ARG A 16 -8.46 -17.35 15.91
C ARG A 16 -9.98 -17.16 15.90
N MET A 17 -10.50 -16.33 15.01
CA MET A 17 -11.94 -16.09 14.85
C MET A 17 -12.69 -17.33 14.35
N GLU A 18 -12.02 -18.21 13.61
CA GLU A 18 -12.60 -19.47 13.10
C GLU A 18 -12.71 -20.60 14.14
N LYS A 19 -12.17 -20.42 15.35
CA LYS A 19 -12.21 -21.45 16.40
C LYS A 19 -13.62 -21.57 16.99
N GLU A 20 -14.14 -22.80 17.05
CA GLU A 20 -15.37 -23.11 17.76
C GLU A 20 -15.19 -22.79 19.26
N ALA A 21 -16.11 -21.99 19.81
CA ALA A 21 -16.12 -21.48 21.19
C ALA A 21 -15.28 -20.22 21.51
N LEU A 22 -15.10 -19.30 20.58
CA LEU A 22 -14.61 -17.95 20.89
C LEU A 22 -15.66 -17.11 21.64
N PRO A 23 -15.37 -16.59 22.85
CA PRO A 23 -16.26 -15.66 23.55
C PRO A 23 -16.53 -14.40 22.73
N LEU A 24 -17.71 -13.82 22.88
CA LEU A 24 -18.11 -12.62 22.12
C LEU A 24 -17.17 -11.44 22.35
N GLU A 25 -16.72 -11.24 23.59
CA GLU A 25 -15.79 -10.16 23.96
C GLU A 25 -14.44 -10.32 23.23
N ASP A 26 -13.92 -11.54 23.16
CA ASP A 26 -12.69 -11.85 22.44
C ASP A 26 -12.89 -11.70 20.92
N ALA A 27 -14.04 -12.10 20.39
CA ALA A 27 -14.37 -11.92 18.98
C ALA A 27 -14.44 -10.44 18.58
N LEU A 28 -15.02 -9.59 19.44
CA LEU A 28 -15.06 -8.14 19.25
C LEU A 28 -13.65 -7.54 19.31
N ALA A 29 -12.84 -7.93 20.29
CA ALA A 29 -11.46 -7.45 20.40
C ALA A 29 -10.62 -7.83 19.17
N LEU A 30 -10.70 -9.08 18.72
CA LEU A 30 -10.01 -9.56 17.51
C LEU A 30 -10.49 -8.83 16.25
N PHE A 31 -11.80 -8.57 16.15
CA PHE A 31 -12.35 -7.80 15.03
C PHE A 31 -11.83 -6.36 15.00
N GLU A 32 -11.84 -5.66 16.14
CA GLU A 32 -11.29 -4.30 16.24
C GLU A 32 -9.81 -4.25 15.87
N GLN A 33 -9.02 -5.22 16.36
CA GLN A 33 -7.61 -5.37 16.00
C GLN A 33 -7.43 -5.60 14.50
N GLY A 34 -8.21 -6.51 13.90
CA GLY A 34 -8.16 -6.80 12.47
C GLY A 34 -8.50 -5.59 11.60
N VAL A 35 -9.54 -4.83 11.98
CA VAL A 35 -9.91 -3.57 11.29
C VAL A 35 -8.79 -2.53 11.39
N GLY A 36 -8.13 -2.42 12.55
CA GLY A 36 -6.97 -1.55 12.73
C GLY A 36 -5.83 -1.89 11.76
N LEU A 37 -5.44 -3.17 11.71
CA LEU A 37 -4.38 -3.66 10.83
C LEU A 37 -4.72 -3.44 9.34
N ILE A 38 -5.97 -3.67 8.95
CA ILE A 38 -6.43 -3.44 7.57
C ILE A 38 -6.29 -1.96 7.18
N ARG A 39 -6.66 -1.03 8.08
CA ARG A 39 -6.52 0.41 7.84
C ARG A 39 -5.06 0.81 7.67
N GLU A 40 -4.17 0.26 8.48
CA GLU A 40 -2.74 0.52 8.33
C GLU A 40 -2.18 -0.04 7.02
N CYS A 41 -2.59 -1.24 6.61
CA CYS A 41 -2.23 -1.81 5.32
C CYS A 41 -2.71 -0.94 4.15
N GLN A 42 -3.93 -0.42 4.22
CA GLN A 42 -4.46 0.49 3.20
C GLN A 42 -3.63 1.78 3.12
N SER A 43 -3.24 2.37 4.26
CA SER A 43 -2.37 3.54 4.30
C SER A 43 -1.00 3.26 3.68
N TYR A 44 -0.40 2.12 3.99
CA TYR A 44 0.88 1.70 3.43
C TYR A 44 0.82 1.55 1.90
N LEU A 45 -0.24 0.93 1.38
CA LEU A 45 -0.45 0.76 -0.06
C LEU A 45 -0.73 2.10 -0.75
N MET A 46 -1.44 3.01 -0.09
CA MET A 46 -1.69 4.36 -0.60
C MET A 46 -0.39 5.15 -0.77
N GLU A 47 0.48 5.13 0.23
CA GLU A 47 1.79 5.78 0.18
C GLU A 47 2.67 5.17 -0.93
N ALA A 48 2.71 3.84 -1.01
CA ALA A 48 3.43 3.14 -2.06
C ALA A 48 2.92 3.53 -3.46
N LYS A 49 1.60 3.58 -3.64
CA LYS A 49 0.97 3.99 -4.90
C LYS A 49 1.31 5.45 -5.24
N GLN A 50 1.24 6.36 -4.27
CA GLN A 50 1.60 7.76 -4.48
C GLN A 50 3.05 7.91 -4.94
N ARG A 51 3.98 7.18 -4.30
CA ARG A 51 5.39 7.20 -4.66
C ARG A 51 5.62 6.69 -6.08
N VAL A 52 4.95 5.59 -6.47
CA VAL A 52 5.02 5.07 -7.85
C VAL A 52 4.49 6.10 -8.84
N THR A 53 3.34 6.73 -8.57
CA THR A 53 2.79 7.76 -9.45
C THR A 53 3.77 8.92 -9.65
N LEU A 54 4.34 9.46 -8.57
CA LEU A 54 5.29 10.57 -8.65
C LEU A 54 6.53 10.22 -9.48
N LEU A 55 7.10 9.02 -9.27
CA LEU A 55 8.26 8.56 -10.04
C LEU A 55 7.92 8.42 -11.53
N SER A 56 6.77 7.82 -11.86
CA SER A 56 6.31 7.69 -13.25
C SER A 56 6.05 9.04 -13.93
N GLU A 57 5.55 10.03 -13.19
CA GLU A 57 5.35 11.38 -13.71
C GLU A 57 6.67 12.10 -13.98
N GLN A 58 7.64 11.96 -13.07
CA GLN A 58 9.00 12.50 -13.24
C GLN A 58 9.72 11.87 -14.43
N GLU A 59 9.62 10.56 -14.62
CA GLU A 59 10.19 9.87 -15.80
C GLU A 59 9.56 10.37 -17.10
N ARG A 60 8.25 10.58 -17.12
CA ARG A 60 7.53 11.13 -18.28
C ARG A 60 7.99 12.56 -18.61
N GLU A 61 8.12 13.41 -17.58
CA GLU A 61 8.59 14.78 -17.75
C GLU A 61 10.05 14.81 -18.25
N ALA A 62 10.94 14.03 -17.66
CA ALA A 62 12.33 13.92 -18.11
C ALA A 62 12.45 13.44 -19.57
N THR A 63 11.60 12.50 -19.97
CA THR A 63 11.53 12.02 -21.37
C THR A 63 11.03 13.11 -22.30
N PHE A 64 10.00 13.86 -21.90
CA PHE A 64 9.44 14.97 -22.70
C PHE A 64 10.44 16.11 -22.89
N THR A 65 11.12 16.55 -21.82
CA THR A 65 12.16 17.58 -21.90
C THR A 65 13.33 17.15 -22.79
N SER A 66 13.76 15.89 -22.69
CA SER A 66 14.83 15.35 -23.54
C SER A 66 14.43 15.33 -25.03
N LEU A 67 13.15 15.05 -25.34
CA LEU A 67 12.60 15.05 -26.69
C LEU A 67 12.35 16.46 -27.26
N GLN A 68 12.12 17.48 -26.41
CA GLN A 68 12.05 18.88 -26.84
C GLN A 68 13.45 19.43 -27.15
N ASN A 69 14.41 19.22 -26.25
CA ASN A 69 15.78 19.69 -26.43
C ASN A 69 16.47 19.08 -27.67
N SER A 70 16.08 17.86 -28.06
CA SER A 70 16.62 17.21 -29.27
C SER A 70 15.97 17.70 -30.58
N ARG A 71 14.86 18.45 -30.51
CA ARG A 71 14.14 18.99 -31.69
C ARG A 71 14.48 20.44 -32.02
N GLU A 72 15.04 21.19 -31.08
CA GLU A 72 15.44 22.58 -31.27
C GLU A 72 16.87 22.75 -31.83
N GLY A 73 17.56 21.64 -32.17
CA GLY A 73 18.96 21.65 -32.63
C GLY A 73 19.21 21.46 -34.13
N ASP A 74 18.17 21.29 -34.96
CA ASP A 74 18.30 20.97 -36.40
C ASP A 74 17.97 22.15 -37.34
N ASP A 75 17.66 23.35 -36.82
CA ASP A 75 17.26 24.55 -37.59
C ASP A 75 18.35 25.64 -37.66
N GLU A 76 19.64 25.26 -37.77
CA GLU A 76 20.74 26.18 -38.14
C GLU A 76 21.41 25.82 -39.47
#